data_AF-A0A847HQ70-F1
#
_entry.id   AF-A0A847HQ70-F1
#
_cell.length_a   1.000
_cell.length_b   1.000
_cell.length_c   1.000
_cell.angle_alpha   90.00
_cell.angle_beta   90.00
_cell.angle_gamma   90.00
#
_symmetry.space_group_name_H-M   'P 1'
#
loop_
_entity.id
_entity.type
_entity.pdbx_description
1 polymer ?
#
loop_
_entity_poly.entity_id
_entity_poly.type
_entity_poly.pdbx_seq_one_letter_code
_entity_poly.pdbx_strand_id
1 'polypeptide(L)'
;MFLLHPDIFAWDLAILTLLALCINVALACSIWLMRTKSGMLHRSVVSALLIAAIVCGALVVYGSFLEPQMLVVTKRTTDFPVREPLTIVTMGDFHVGPYKGSASIERAVRLANAQLPDIIFLTGDYILGDDADLSALDALGELHASLGVFAILGNHDVGLRRNPVSKNMRVQQDRSQEIRAYLTE
;
A
#
# COMPACT_ATOMS: atom_id res chain seq x y z
N MET A 1 12.87 6.58 -1.66
CA MET A 1 12.78 7.23 -2.99
C MET A 1 12.83 6.12 -4.02
N PHE A 2 11.81 6.06 -4.87
CA PHE A 2 11.30 4.81 -5.48
C PHE A 2 12.07 4.31 -6.72
N LEU A 3 12.77 5.21 -7.42
CA LEU A 3 13.02 5.09 -8.86
C LEU A 3 14.08 4.07 -9.35
N LEU A 4 14.62 3.19 -8.51
CA LEU A 4 15.76 2.33 -8.90
C LEU A 4 15.68 0.87 -8.43
N HIS A 5 14.63 0.44 -7.73
CA HIS A 5 14.54 -0.96 -7.33
C HIS A 5 14.08 -1.83 -8.53
N PRO A 6 14.83 -2.89 -8.91
CA PRO A 6 14.57 -3.66 -10.13
C PRO A 6 13.14 -4.19 -10.24
N ASP A 7 12.59 -4.68 -9.11
CA ASP A 7 11.25 -5.29 -9.06
C ASP A 7 10.09 -4.33 -9.35
N ILE A 8 10.31 -3.02 -9.17
CA ILE A 8 9.25 -2.01 -9.30
C ILE A 8 9.54 -0.98 -10.38
N PHE A 9 10.70 -1.06 -11.03
CA PHE A 9 11.14 -0.10 -12.05
C PHE A 9 10.11 0.12 -13.16
N ALA A 10 9.48 -0.95 -13.65
CA ALA A 10 8.47 -0.85 -14.71
C ALA A 10 7.23 -0.04 -14.27
N TRP A 11 6.81 -0.19 -13.01
CA TRP A 11 5.68 0.55 -12.44
C TRP A 11 6.02 2.01 -12.22
N ASP A 12 7.22 2.29 -11.70
CA ASP A 12 7.71 3.65 -11.53
C ASP A 12 7.82 4.38 -12.86
N LEU A 13 8.34 3.72 -13.90
CA LEU A 13 8.37 4.28 -15.25
C LEU A 13 6.96 4.53 -15.78
N ALA A 14 6.01 3.63 -15.56
CA ALA A 14 4.61 3.82 -15.95
C ALA A 14 3.97 5.04 -15.24
N ILE A 15 4.20 5.20 -13.94
CA ILE A 15 3.72 6.36 -13.17
C ILE A 15 4.34 7.66 -13.71
N LEU A 16 5.66 7.69 -13.89
CA LEU A 16 6.36 8.88 -14.39
C LEU A 16 5.92 9.27 -15.81
N THR A 17 5.76 8.29 -16.69
CA THR A 17 5.29 8.52 -18.06
C THR A 17 3.85 9.03 -18.11
N LEU A 18 2.96 8.49 -17.27
CA LEU A 18 1.58 8.98 -17.15
C LEU A 18 1.53 10.42 -16.62
N LEU A 19 2.35 10.74 -15.60
CA LEU A 19 2.45 12.11 -15.07
C LEU A 19 3.00 13.07 -16.13
N ALA A 20 4.06 12.68 -16.82
CA ALA A 20 4.65 13.48 -17.90
C ALA A 20 3.62 13.73 -19.02
N LEU A 21 2.84 12.72 -19.41
CA LEU A 21 1.78 12.85 -20.40
C LEU A 21 0.72 13.87 -19.94
N CYS A 22 0.22 13.75 -18.71
CA CYS A 22 -0.78 14.67 -18.14
C CYS A 22 -0.27 16.11 -18.12
N ILE A 23 0.98 16.33 -17.69
CA ILE A 23 1.61 17.66 -17.64
C ILE A 23 1.76 18.26 -19.05
N ASN A 24 2.23 17.48 -20.02
CA ASN A 24 2.42 17.96 -21.39
C ASN A 24 1.08 18.30 -22.07
N VAL A 25 0.04 17.49 -21.87
CA VAL A 25 -1.31 17.78 -22.40
C VAL A 25 -1.88 19.05 -21.76
N ALA A 26 -1.75 19.20 -20.44
CA ALA A 26 -2.20 20.40 -19.74
C ALA A 26 -1.47 21.65 -20.29
N LEU A 27 -0.14 21.60 -20.39
CA LEU A 27 0.66 22.70 -20.91
C LEU A 27 0.28 23.07 -22.35
N ALA A 28 0.13 22.08 -23.23
CA ALA A 28 -0.27 22.30 -24.62
C ALA A 28 -1.65 22.95 -24.73
N CYS A 29 -2.62 22.46 -23.95
CA CYS A 29 -3.97 23.04 -23.90
C CYS A 29 -3.95 24.48 -23.38
N SER A 30 -3.18 24.76 -22.32
CA SER A 30 -3.01 26.12 -21.78
C SER A 30 -2.39 27.07 -22.80
N ILE A 31 -1.30 26.67 -23.47
CA ILE A 31 -0.64 27.48 -24.51
C ILE A 31 -1.62 27.75 -25.67
N TRP A 32 -2.35 26.73 -26.12
CA TRP A 32 -3.31 26.87 -27.21
C TRP A 32 -4.44 27.85 -26.86
N LEU A 33 -5.00 27.75 -25.64
CA LEU A 33 -6.07 28.64 -25.16
C LEU A 33 -5.63 30.11 -25.07
N MET A 34 -4.34 30.34 -24.77
CA MET A 34 -3.72 31.67 -24.70
C MET A 34 -3.41 32.26 -26.09
N ARG A 35 -2.95 31.42 -27.04
CA ARG A 35 -2.40 31.91 -28.32
C ARG A 35 -3.40 31.91 -29.47
N THR A 36 -4.50 31.17 -29.38
CA THR A 36 -5.39 30.92 -30.52
C THR A 36 -6.72 31.62 -30.34
N LYS A 37 -7.12 32.42 -31.34
CA LYS A 37 -8.49 32.94 -31.46
C LYS A 37 -9.35 31.88 -32.17
N SER A 38 -10.16 31.15 -31.42
CA SER A 38 -11.04 30.10 -31.95
C SER A 38 -12.48 30.33 -31.49
N GLY A 39 -13.43 29.68 -32.18
CA GLY A 39 -14.83 29.67 -31.77
C GLY A 39 -15.05 29.04 -30.38
N MET A 40 -16.17 29.38 -29.74
CA MET A 40 -16.52 28.98 -28.37
C MET A 40 -16.50 27.47 -28.17
N LEU A 41 -17.02 26.68 -29.12
CA LEU A 41 -17.03 25.22 -29.04
C LEU A 41 -15.61 24.62 -28.91
N HIS A 42 -14.67 25.05 -29.74
CA HIS A 42 -13.28 24.58 -29.67
C HIS A 42 -12.62 24.94 -28.35
N ARG A 43 -12.89 26.14 -27.81
CA ARG A 43 -12.38 26.55 -26.49
C ARG A 43 -12.92 25.67 -25.38
N SER A 44 -14.21 25.36 -25.39
CA SER A 44 -14.82 24.47 -24.40
C SER A 44 -14.21 23.07 -24.44
N VAL A 45 -13.96 22.52 -25.64
CA VAL A 45 -13.32 21.20 -25.80
C VAL A 45 -11.89 21.21 -25.25
N VAL A 46 -11.07 22.21 -25.59
CA VAL A 46 -9.68 22.28 -25.10
C VAL A 46 -9.63 22.53 -23.58
N SER A 47 -10.53 23.34 -23.03
CA SER A 47 -10.66 23.51 -21.58
C SER A 47 -11.06 22.20 -20.89
N ALA A 48 -11.96 21.41 -21.47
CA ALA A 48 -12.33 20.11 -20.93
C ALA A 48 -11.14 19.14 -20.93
N LEU A 49 -10.34 19.11 -22.01
CA LEU A 49 -9.11 18.31 -22.08
C LEU A 49 -8.06 18.74 -21.04
N LEU A 50 -7.89 20.05 -20.83
CA LEU A 50 -7.02 20.59 -19.78
C LEU A 50 -7.46 20.11 -18.40
N ILE A 51 -8.75 20.25 -18.07
CA ILE A 51 -9.30 19.81 -16.78
C ILE A 51 -9.11 18.31 -16.60
N ALA A 52 -9.42 17.52 -17.64
CA ALA A 52 -9.23 16.08 -17.61
C ALA A 52 -7.76 15.70 -17.35
N ALA A 53 -6.80 16.35 -18.02
CA ALA A 53 -5.38 16.09 -17.81
C ALA A 53 -4.92 16.43 -16.37
N ILE A 54 -5.41 17.54 -15.80
CA ILE A 54 -5.10 17.92 -14.41
C ILE A 54 -5.69 16.90 -13.44
N VAL A 55 -6.96 16.51 -13.61
CA VAL A 55 -7.63 15.54 -12.73
C VAL A 55 -6.94 14.18 -12.81
N CYS A 56 -6.64 13.68 -14.01
CA CYS A 56 -5.91 12.44 -14.20
C CYS A 56 -4.52 12.49 -13.53
N GLY A 57 -3.76 13.57 -13.72
CA GLY A 57 -2.47 13.75 -13.07
C GLY A 57 -2.59 13.75 -11.54
N ALA A 58 -3.59 14.46 -10.99
CA ALA A 58 -3.85 14.49 -9.55
C ALA A 58 -4.22 13.11 -9.00
N LEU A 59 -5.02 12.32 -9.72
CA LEU A 59 -5.37 10.95 -9.34
C LEU A 59 -4.15 10.02 -9.33
N VAL A 60 -3.26 10.13 -10.32
CA VAL A 60 -2.00 9.36 -10.35
C VAL A 60 -1.12 9.74 -9.16
N VAL A 61 -0.98 11.03 -8.85
CA VAL A 61 -0.23 11.48 -7.65
C VAL A 61 -0.85 10.94 -6.38
N TYR A 62 -2.17 11.06 -6.25
CA TYR A 62 -2.91 10.62 -5.07
C TYR A 62 -2.73 9.12 -4.83
N GLY A 63 -3.03 8.29 -5.83
CA GLY A 63 -2.95 6.83 -5.69
C GLY A 63 -1.53 6.28 -5.56
N SER A 64 -0.53 6.96 -6.12
CA SER A 64 0.85 6.45 -6.10
C SER A 64 1.66 6.91 -4.88
N PHE A 65 1.35 8.09 -4.32
CA PHE A 65 2.21 8.71 -3.31
C PHE A 65 1.48 9.11 -2.02
N LEU A 66 0.20 9.49 -2.09
CA LEU A 66 -0.53 10.00 -0.93
C LEU A 66 -1.29 8.87 -0.22
N GLU A 67 -2.16 8.19 -0.93
CA GLU A 67 -3.01 7.13 -0.38
C GLU A 67 -2.21 6.00 0.29
N PRO A 68 -1.08 5.50 -0.27
CA PRO A 68 -0.30 4.45 0.39
C PRO A 68 0.31 4.88 1.73
N GLN A 69 0.42 6.19 1.98
CA GLN A 69 0.89 6.75 3.24
C GLN A 69 -0.25 7.05 4.22
N MET A 70 -1.50 6.79 3.85
CA MET A 70 -2.69 7.03 4.68
C MET A 70 -3.09 5.76 5.44
N LEU A 71 -2.36 5.43 6.50
CA LEU A 71 -2.77 4.39 7.44
C LEU A 71 -3.89 4.92 8.36
N VAL A 72 -5.09 4.33 8.28
CA VAL A 72 -6.29 4.72 9.02
C VAL A 72 -6.77 3.59 9.92
N VAL A 73 -7.07 3.90 11.18
CA VAL A 73 -7.70 2.92 12.10
C VAL A 73 -9.21 2.93 11.89
N THR A 74 -9.76 1.81 11.41
CA THR A 74 -11.21 1.64 11.26
C THR A 74 -11.79 0.92 12.48
N LYS A 75 -12.71 1.55 13.20
CA LYS A 75 -13.38 0.96 14.37
C LYS A 75 -14.75 0.43 14.00
N ARG A 76 -15.05 -0.80 14.44
CA ARG A 76 -16.36 -1.45 14.31
C ARG A 76 -16.71 -2.09 15.64
N THR A 77 -17.92 -1.85 16.11
CA THR A 77 -18.48 -2.49 17.32
C THR A 77 -19.57 -3.46 16.87
N THR A 78 -19.60 -4.65 17.46
CA THR A 78 -20.59 -5.68 17.15
C THR A 78 -20.95 -6.41 18.44
N ASP A 79 -22.24 -6.69 18.61
CA ASP A 79 -22.73 -7.45 19.74
C ASP A 79 -22.38 -8.93 19.56
N PHE A 80 -21.66 -9.48 20.54
CA PHE A 80 -21.28 -10.88 20.58
C PHE A 80 -21.54 -11.42 21.99
N PRO A 81 -21.93 -12.68 22.18
CA PRO A 81 -22.21 -13.24 23.50
C PRO A 81 -20.91 -13.52 24.30
N VAL A 82 -20.14 -12.47 24.59
CA VAL A 82 -18.99 -12.47 25.49
C VAL A 82 -19.40 -11.93 26.87
N ARG A 83 -18.67 -12.34 27.91
CA ARG A 83 -18.94 -11.90 29.30
C ARG A 83 -18.61 -10.44 29.54
N GLU A 84 -17.52 -9.96 28.93
CA GLU A 84 -17.03 -8.59 29.03
C GLU A 84 -16.67 -8.08 27.62
N PRO A 85 -16.81 -6.77 27.35
CA PRO A 85 -16.39 -6.18 26.08
C PRO A 85 -14.91 -6.45 25.81
N LEU A 86 -14.59 -6.75 24.55
CA LEU A 86 -13.20 -6.97 24.10
C LEU A 86 -12.85 -5.99 22.99
N THR A 87 -11.65 -5.42 23.08
CA THR A 87 -11.03 -4.66 22.00
C THR A 87 -10.10 -5.57 21.22
N ILE A 88 -10.46 -5.87 19.97
CA ILE A 88 -9.67 -6.71 19.08
C ILE A 88 -9.10 -5.83 17.97
N VAL A 89 -7.77 -5.86 17.80
CA VAL A 89 -7.10 -5.24 16.65
C VAL A 89 -6.74 -6.34 15.65
N THR A 90 -7.08 -6.11 14.38
CA THR A 90 -6.67 -6.98 13.28
C THR A 90 -5.79 -6.17 12.34
N MET A 91 -4.65 -6.75 11.95
CA MET A 91 -3.73 -6.13 11.00
C MET A 91 -2.97 -7.22 10.23
N GLY A 92 -2.55 -6.89 9.02
CA GLY A 92 -1.89 -7.81 8.10
C GLY A 92 -1.60 -7.08 6.80
N ASP A 93 -1.26 -7.81 5.75
CA ASP A 93 -0.95 -7.25 4.43
C ASP A 93 0.11 -6.13 4.54
N PHE A 94 1.11 -6.38 5.38
CA PHE A 94 2.21 -5.44 5.58
C PHE A 94 2.98 -5.28 4.29
N HIS A 95 3.21 -6.38 3.55
CA HIS A 95 3.89 -6.39 2.25
C HIS A 95 5.21 -5.59 2.32
N VAL A 96 6.01 -5.84 3.34
CA VAL A 96 7.36 -5.28 3.48
C VAL A 96 8.17 -5.62 2.25
N GLY A 97 8.80 -4.61 1.67
CA GLY A 97 9.51 -4.73 0.41
C GLY A 97 9.82 -3.35 -0.18
N PRO A 98 9.88 -3.21 -1.51
CA PRO A 98 10.36 -1.97 -2.14
C PRO A 98 9.54 -0.71 -1.79
N TYR A 99 8.27 -0.85 -1.42
CA TYR A 99 7.37 0.27 -1.12
C TYR A 99 7.16 0.55 0.36
N LYS A 100 7.34 -0.45 1.23
CA LYS A 100 7.04 -0.38 2.67
C LYS A 100 8.20 -1.00 3.45
N GLY A 101 8.67 -0.29 4.47
CA GLY A 101 9.75 -0.73 5.35
C GLY A 101 9.46 -0.44 6.81
N SER A 102 10.49 -0.43 7.66
CA SER A 102 10.37 -0.39 9.13
C SER A 102 9.46 0.75 9.62
N ALA A 103 9.63 1.96 9.07
CA ALA A 103 8.81 3.12 9.45
C ALA A 103 7.29 2.91 9.26
N SER A 104 6.89 2.13 8.26
CA SER A 104 5.48 1.77 8.03
C SER A 104 4.98 0.80 9.09
N ILE A 105 5.79 -0.19 9.46
CA ILE A 105 5.47 -1.20 10.48
C ILE A 105 5.42 -0.56 11.86
N GLU A 106 6.44 0.23 12.24
CA GLU A 106 6.48 0.98 13.49
C GLU A 106 5.25 1.89 13.64
N ARG A 107 4.82 2.55 12.57
CA ARG A 107 3.61 3.37 12.61
C ARG A 107 2.35 2.53 12.84
N ALA A 108 2.25 1.37 12.21
CA ALA A 108 1.13 0.45 12.41
C ALA A 108 1.09 -0.07 13.85
N VAL A 109 2.23 -0.47 14.41
CA VAL A 109 2.39 -0.93 15.79
C VAL A 109 2.00 0.16 16.78
N ARG A 110 2.49 1.40 16.61
CA ARG A 110 2.09 2.54 17.46
C ARG A 110 0.58 2.78 17.44
N LEU A 111 -0.04 2.70 16.26
CA LEU A 111 -1.49 2.90 16.13
C LEU A 111 -2.29 1.74 16.76
N ALA A 112 -1.81 0.51 16.63
CA ALA A 112 -2.41 -0.67 17.25
C ALA A 112 -2.36 -0.58 18.78
N ASN A 113 -1.19 -0.34 19.36
CA ASN A 113 -1.00 -0.21 20.80
C ASN A 113 -1.81 0.96 21.39
N ALA A 114 -1.97 2.06 20.65
CA ALA A 114 -2.82 3.18 21.06
C ALA A 114 -4.32 2.84 21.18
N GLN A 115 -4.76 1.68 20.66
CA GLN A 115 -6.13 1.20 20.85
C GLN A 115 -6.32 0.46 22.18
N LEU A 116 -5.25 0.20 22.94
CA LEU A 116 -5.28 -0.61 24.16
C LEU A 116 -5.98 -1.97 23.93
N PRO A 117 -5.53 -2.77 22.94
CA PRO A 117 -6.23 -3.98 22.56
C PRO A 117 -6.11 -5.07 23.64
N ASP A 118 -7.16 -5.86 23.75
CA ASP A 118 -7.12 -7.11 24.50
C ASP A 118 -6.47 -8.21 23.68
N ILE A 119 -6.74 -8.26 22.38
CA ILE A 119 -6.19 -9.25 21.45
C ILE A 119 -5.71 -8.54 20.19
N ILE A 120 -4.55 -8.95 19.67
CA ILE A 120 -4.10 -8.59 18.32
C ILE A 120 -4.05 -9.84 17.45
N PHE A 121 -4.67 -9.78 16.27
CA PHE A 121 -4.53 -10.79 15.22
C PHE A 121 -3.69 -10.24 14.07
N LEU A 122 -2.56 -10.90 13.81
CA LEU A 122 -1.71 -10.69 12.63
C LEU A 122 -2.12 -11.69 11.54
N THR A 123 -2.71 -11.19 10.45
CA THR A 123 -3.42 -12.04 9.47
C THR A 123 -2.57 -12.52 8.29
N GLY A 124 -1.26 -12.28 8.31
CA GLY A 124 -0.32 -12.74 7.27
C GLY A 124 0.03 -11.69 6.23
N ASP A 125 0.77 -12.13 5.20
CA ASP A 125 1.31 -11.32 4.10
C ASP A 125 2.25 -10.21 4.62
N TYR A 126 3.29 -10.66 5.34
CA TYR A 126 4.27 -9.77 5.95
C TYR A 126 5.24 -9.19 4.92
N ILE A 127 5.58 -9.97 3.90
CA ILE A 127 6.59 -9.61 2.89
C ILE A 127 6.03 -9.53 1.47
N LEU A 128 6.72 -8.78 0.62
CA LEU A 128 6.47 -8.71 -0.82
C LEU A 128 7.78 -8.97 -1.57
N GLY A 129 7.92 -10.19 -2.09
CA GLY A 129 9.10 -10.61 -2.83
C GLY A 129 10.17 -11.29 -1.96
N ASP A 130 11.11 -11.96 -2.62
CA ASP A 130 12.18 -12.71 -1.95
C ASP A 130 13.20 -11.78 -1.28
N ASP A 131 13.44 -10.61 -1.88
CA ASP A 131 14.43 -9.62 -1.42
C ASP A 131 13.92 -8.69 -0.30
N ALA A 132 12.77 -8.99 0.29
CA ALA A 132 12.23 -8.21 1.41
C ALA A 132 13.18 -8.25 2.64
N ASP A 133 13.51 -7.07 3.16
CA ASP A 133 14.29 -6.92 4.39
C ASP A 133 13.42 -7.23 5.61
N LEU A 134 13.64 -8.40 6.23
CA LEU A 134 12.85 -8.84 7.37
C LEU A 134 13.08 -8.03 8.64
N SER A 135 14.19 -7.28 8.76
CA SER A 135 14.40 -6.41 9.92
C SER A 135 13.32 -5.32 10.05
N ALA A 136 12.63 -5.00 8.95
CA ALA A 136 11.48 -4.12 9.00
C ALA A 136 10.30 -4.66 9.84
N LEU A 137 10.28 -5.97 10.12
CA LEU A 137 9.29 -6.62 10.98
C LEU A 137 9.64 -6.55 12.47
N ASP A 138 10.84 -6.10 12.87
CA ASP A 138 11.29 -6.06 14.28
C ASP A 138 10.27 -5.37 15.20
N ALA A 139 9.66 -4.27 14.71
CA ALA A 139 8.68 -3.52 15.48
C ALA A 139 7.41 -4.33 15.85
N LEU A 140 7.13 -5.46 15.18
CA LEU A 140 6.01 -6.33 15.56
C LEU A 140 6.18 -6.92 16.96
N GLY A 141 7.42 -7.09 17.44
CA GLY A 141 7.71 -7.51 18.82
C GLY A 141 7.29 -6.48 19.88
N GLU A 142 7.06 -5.22 19.49
CA GLU A 142 6.58 -4.17 20.40
C GLU A 142 5.05 -4.13 20.54
N LEU A 143 4.32 -5.07 19.92
CA LEU A 143 2.86 -5.15 20.06
C LEU A 143 2.48 -5.59 21.48
N HIS A 144 1.55 -4.85 22.08
CA HIS A 144 1.07 -5.12 23.44
C HIS A 144 -0.44 -5.35 23.44
N ALA A 145 -0.84 -6.53 23.93
CA ALA A 145 -2.23 -6.91 24.12
C ALA A 145 -2.40 -7.74 25.39
N SER A 146 -3.47 -7.49 26.16
CA SER A 146 -3.65 -8.10 27.49
C SER A 146 -3.85 -9.63 27.46
N LEU A 147 -4.44 -10.15 26.40
CA LEU A 147 -4.70 -11.58 26.15
C LEU A 147 -3.79 -12.18 25.08
N GLY A 148 -2.85 -11.39 24.54
CA GLY A 148 -1.80 -11.84 23.63
C GLY A 148 -1.97 -11.43 22.17
N VAL A 149 -0.91 -11.72 21.41
CA VAL A 149 -0.79 -11.47 19.97
C VAL A 149 -0.78 -12.83 19.27
N PHE A 150 -1.65 -13.00 18.27
CA PHE A 150 -1.78 -14.25 17.52
C PHE A 150 -1.48 -13.98 16.05
N ALA A 151 -0.59 -14.78 15.48
CA ALA A 151 -0.14 -14.58 14.11
C ALA A 151 -0.36 -15.81 13.25
N ILE A 152 -0.76 -15.58 12.00
CA ILE A 152 -0.76 -16.57 10.94
C ILE A 152 0.12 -16.10 9.78
N LEU A 153 0.50 -17.03 8.91
CA LEU A 153 1.21 -16.75 7.67
C LEU A 153 0.23 -16.62 6.51
N GLY A 154 0.50 -15.67 5.63
CA GLY A 154 -0.22 -15.46 4.38
C GLY A 154 0.46 -16.18 3.20
N ASN A 155 -0.15 -16.08 2.02
CA ASN A 155 0.36 -16.76 0.82
C ASN A 155 1.67 -16.17 0.31
N HIS A 156 1.94 -14.88 0.57
CA HIS A 156 3.23 -14.26 0.22
C HIS A 156 4.39 -14.80 1.07
N ASP A 157 4.10 -15.17 2.31
CA ASP A 157 5.10 -15.63 3.28
C ASP A 157 5.57 -17.06 2.97
N VAL A 158 4.68 -17.90 2.46
CA VAL A 158 4.95 -19.30 2.09
C VAL A 158 5.24 -19.50 0.59
N GLY A 159 5.40 -18.42 -0.17
CA GLY A 159 5.73 -18.46 -1.60
C GLY A 159 4.62 -19.00 -2.52
N LEU A 160 3.36 -19.03 -2.04
CA LEU A 160 2.19 -19.54 -2.78
C LEU A 160 1.50 -18.48 -3.64
N ARG A 161 2.27 -17.57 -4.26
CA ARG A 161 1.71 -16.61 -5.21
C ARG A 161 1.31 -17.31 -6.50
N ARG A 162 0.05 -17.15 -6.86
CA ARG A 162 -0.49 -17.61 -8.14
C ARG A 162 0.06 -16.73 -9.27
N ASN A 163 0.83 -17.32 -10.19
CA ASN A 163 1.19 -16.64 -11.42
C ASN A 163 -0.09 -16.46 -12.27
N PRO A 164 -0.50 -15.23 -12.64
CA PRO A 164 -1.70 -15.01 -13.43
C PRO A 164 -1.59 -15.58 -14.86
N VAL A 165 -0.37 -15.85 -15.34
CA VAL A 165 -0.06 -16.36 -16.69
C VAL A 165 0.24 -17.86 -16.70
N SER A 166 0.78 -18.43 -15.62
CA SER A 166 1.17 -19.85 -15.55
C SER A 166 0.51 -20.57 -14.38
N LYS A 167 0.02 -21.79 -14.58
CA LYS A 167 -0.53 -22.63 -13.49
C LYS A 167 0.55 -23.12 -12.51
N ASN A 168 1.83 -22.87 -12.78
CA ASN A 168 2.91 -23.24 -11.87
C ASN A 168 2.93 -22.25 -10.69
N MET A 169 2.78 -22.83 -9.50
CA MET A 169 2.36 -22.14 -8.27
C MET A 169 3.52 -21.48 -7.50
N ARG A 170 4.77 -21.70 -7.90
CA ARG A 170 5.96 -21.18 -7.21
C ARG A 170 6.61 -20.09 -8.04
N VAL A 171 6.39 -18.86 -7.61
CA VAL A 171 7.06 -17.65 -8.15
C VAL A 171 8.06 -17.10 -7.14
N GLN A 172 7.88 -17.42 -5.85
CA GLN A 172 8.59 -16.83 -4.71
C GLN A 172 9.05 -17.95 -3.77
N GLN A 173 10.17 -17.74 -3.08
CA GLN A 173 10.69 -18.65 -2.06
C GLN A 173 9.74 -18.69 -0.85
N ASP A 174 9.65 -19.86 -0.21
CA ASP A 174 9.01 -19.99 1.09
C ASP A 174 9.93 -19.38 2.16
N ARG A 175 9.50 -18.25 2.76
CA ARG A 175 10.22 -17.53 3.82
C ARG A 175 9.52 -17.64 5.17
N SER A 176 8.58 -18.57 5.31
CA SER A 176 7.74 -18.73 6.50
C SER A 176 8.53 -18.99 7.78
N GLN A 177 9.63 -19.75 7.69
CA GLN A 177 10.47 -20.02 8.86
C GLN A 177 11.19 -18.78 9.35
N GLU A 178 11.71 -17.96 8.44
CA GLU A 178 12.40 -16.71 8.80
C GLU A 178 11.41 -15.72 9.43
N ILE A 179 10.22 -15.58 8.85
CA ILE A 179 9.17 -14.67 9.35
C ILE A 179 8.70 -15.08 10.74
N ARG A 180 8.55 -16.39 11.00
CA ARG A 180 8.14 -16.88 12.34
C ARG A 180 9.04 -16.40 13.47
N ALA A 181 10.33 -16.16 13.21
CA ALA A 181 11.26 -15.63 14.21
C ALA A 181 10.89 -14.22 14.70
N TYR A 182 10.12 -13.45 13.91
CA TYR A 182 9.65 -12.10 14.26
C TYR A 182 8.24 -12.12 14.88
N LEU A 183 7.58 -13.27 14.91
CA LEU A 183 6.20 -13.44 15.38
C LEU A 183 6.12 -14.21 16.70
N THR A 184 7.26 -14.67 17.23
CA THR A 184 7.32 -15.53 18.41
C THR A 184 7.96 -14.80 19.58
N GLU A 185 7.11 -14.32 20.49
CA GLU A 185 7.34 -14.36 21.95
C GLU A 185 6.13 -15.00 22.64
#